data_AF-A0A1H2SM30-F1
#
_entry.id   AF-A0A1H2SM30-F1
#
_cell.length_a   1.000
_cell.length_b   1.000
_cell.length_c   1.000
_cell.angle_alpha   90.00
_cell.angle_beta   90.00
_cell.angle_gamma   90.00
#
_symmetry.space_group_name_H-M   'P 1'
#
loop_
_entity.id
_entity.type
_entity.pdbx_description
1 polymer ?
#
loop_
_entity_poly.entity_id
_entity_poly.type
_entity_poly.pdbx_seq_one_letter_code
_entity_poly.pdbx_strand_id
1 'polypeptide(L)'
;MVTPLRLTEQRYHSLTPAVFTRRYPGLGRTVGYQGGVNVDVVVSADGPDSADQLRSLHEWLRDVGELRGRIGLSERAAEPGTLGPVLEALVVALGPAGAATAVSTAVISWLRTRRGEVRIKATFGENRSVELTATNVAKLDAAALEHQVARIAAMLEQGSKPLDDR
;
A
#
# COMPACT_ATOMS: atom_id res chain seq x y z
N MET A 1 34.95 26.26 -39.48
CA MET A 1 33.72 25.61 -39.97
C MET A 1 33.89 24.10 -39.82
N VAL A 2 32.91 23.48 -39.15
CA VAL A 2 32.58 22.05 -39.08
C VAL A 2 33.56 21.09 -38.36
N THR A 3 33.23 20.87 -37.09
CA THR A 3 33.49 19.70 -36.24
C THR A 3 32.96 18.40 -36.86
N PRO A 4 33.61 17.26 -36.61
CA PRO A 4 32.87 16.00 -36.48
C PRO A 4 32.91 15.41 -35.06
N LEU A 5 31.74 14.85 -34.74
CA LEU A 5 31.25 14.19 -33.54
C LEU A 5 32.13 13.06 -32.94
N ARG A 6 32.13 13.01 -31.59
CA ARG A 6 31.76 11.88 -30.70
C ARG A 6 32.22 10.48 -31.14
N LEU A 7 32.94 9.72 -30.30
CA LEU A 7 32.33 8.92 -29.23
C LEU A 7 33.38 8.61 -28.15
N THR A 8 33.21 9.20 -26.97
CA THR A 8 34.05 8.94 -25.79
C THR A 8 33.71 7.60 -25.15
N GLU A 9 34.78 6.89 -24.81
CA GLU A 9 34.89 5.73 -23.92
C GLU A 9 33.86 5.65 -22.79
N GLN A 10 33.22 4.48 -22.71
CA GLN A 10 33.27 3.60 -21.54
C GLN A 10 33.62 4.28 -20.19
N ARG A 11 32.62 4.82 -19.50
CA ARG A 11 32.61 4.83 -18.03
C ARG A 11 31.34 4.14 -17.55
N TYR A 12 31.50 2.90 -17.10
CA TYR A 12 30.66 2.33 -16.05
C TYR A 12 30.75 3.27 -14.83
N HIS A 13 29.86 4.24 -14.75
CA HIS A 13 29.60 4.94 -13.50
C HIS A 13 28.61 4.07 -12.75
N SER A 14 29.08 3.50 -11.65
CA SER A 14 28.26 2.90 -10.61
C SER A 14 27.19 3.91 -10.20
N LEU A 15 25.98 3.77 -10.76
CA LEU A 15 24.80 4.41 -10.22
C LEU A 15 24.51 3.67 -8.92
N THR A 16 25.00 4.22 -7.81
CA THR A 16 24.41 3.96 -6.50
C THR A 16 22.90 4.16 -6.68
N PRO A 17 22.04 3.14 -6.48
CA PRO A 17 20.61 3.36 -6.63
C PRO A 17 20.24 4.43 -5.61
N ALA A 18 19.73 5.56 -6.10
CA ALA A 18 19.19 6.60 -5.25
C ALA A 18 18.09 5.96 -4.40
N VAL A 19 18.38 5.74 -3.13
CA VAL A 19 17.40 5.28 -2.15
C VAL A 19 16.39 6.42 -2.03
N PHE A 20 15.29 6.32 -2.77
CA PHE A 20 14.21 7.29 -2.69
C PHE A 20 13.47 7.03 -1.38
N THR A 21 13.94 7.67 -0.30
CA THR A 21 13.29 7.62 1.00
C THR A 21 11.98 8.37 0.93
N ARG A 22 10.88 7.67 0.65
CA ARG A 22 9.54 8.25 0.80
C ARG A 22 9.25 8.39 2.29
N ARG A 23 9.48 9.59 2.83
CA ARG A 23 9.17 9.95 4.22
C ARG A 23 7.67 10.14 4.33
N TYR A 24 6.96 9.09 4.73
CA TYR A 24 5.58 9.22 5.19
C TYR A 24 5.61 9.82 6.61
N PRO A 25 5.07 11.02 6.84
CA PRO A 25 5.01 11.58 8.19
C PRO A 25 4.08 10.70 9.04
N GLY A 26 4.65 9.92 9.96
CA GLY A 26 3.96 8.99 10.85
C GLY A 26 4.68 7.64 11.03
N LEU A 27 5.34 7.14 9.98
CA LEU A 27 5.94 5.81 9.94
C LEU A 27 7.45 5.87 10.21
N GLY A 28 7.88 5.41 11.38
CA GLY A 28 9.25 5.51 11.89
C GLY A 28 10.31 4.60 11.23
N ARG A 29 10.01 3.93 10.11
CA ARG A 29 10.95 3.05 9.40
C ARG A 29 10.82 3.15 7.88
N THR A 30 11.95 3.30 7.21
CA THR A 30 12.10 3.29 5.75
C THR A 30 11.92 1.87 5.22
N VAL A 31 10.86 1.63 4.45
CA VAL A 31 10.74 0.42 3.63
C VAL A 31 11.61 0.60 2.39
N GLY A 32 12.66 -0.19 2.26
CA GLY A 32 13.55 -0.18 1.09
C GLY A 32 12.93 -1.00 -0.04
N TYR A 33 12.53 -0.34 -1.13
CA TYR A 33 12.18 -1.00 -2.40
C TYR A 33 13.20 -0.62 -3.47
N GLN A 34 13.87 -1.62 -4.04
CA GLN A 34 14.87 -1.46 -5.08
C GLN A 34 14.21 -1.72 -6.44
N GLY A 35 13.78 -0.64 -7.13
CA GLY A 35 13.51 -0.66 -8.57
C GLY A 35 12.12 -0.20 -9.03
N GLY A 36 12.06 1.01 -9.59
CA GLY A 36 10.89 1.56 -10.30
C GLY A 36 9.80 2.10 -9.38
N VAL A 37 9.29 3.30 -9.67
CA VAL A 37 8.18 3.95 -8.94
C VAL A 37 6.87 3.15 -9.13
N ASN A 38 6.72 2.03 -8.44
CA ASN A 38 5.43 1.40 -8.20
C ASN A 38 4.75 2.13 -7.05
N VAL A 39 3.47 2.42 -7.21
CA VAL A 39 2.70 3.02 -6.13
C VAL A 39 2.26 1.95 -5.17
N ASP A 40 2.72 2.08 -3.94
CA ASP A 40 2.29 1.23 -2.84
C ASP A 40 1.05 1.79 -2.16
N VAL A 41 0.13 0.91 -1.76
CA VAL A 41 -0.96 1.23 -0.86
C VAL A 41 -0.51 0.99 0.57
N VAL A 42 -0.69 1.98 1.41
CA VAL A 42 -0.45 1.85 2.85
C VAL A 42 -1.78 1.68 3.56
N VAL A 43 -1.96 0.55 4.23
CA VAL A 43 -3.16 0.21 4.98
C VAL A 43 -2.87 0.30 6.48
N SER A 44 -3.55 1.19 7.18
CA SER A 44 -3.47 1.36 8.63
C SER A 44 -4.81 1.05 9.29
N ALA A 45 -4.79 0.68 10.57
CA ALA A 45 -5.99 0.47 11.37
C ALA A 45 -6.01 1.47 12.55
N ASP A 46 -7.21 1.90 12.93
CA ASP A 46 -7.40 2.77 14.09
C ASP A 46 -8.01 1.99 15.27
N GLY A 47 -7.61 2.34 16.49
CA GLY A 47 -8.15 1.77 17.73
C GLY A 47 -7.14 0.94 18.54
N PRO A 48 -7.53 0.50 19.74
CA PRO A 48 -6.65 -0.21 20.68
C PRO A 48 -6.13 -1.54 20.14
N ASP A 49 -6.93 -2.23 19.32
CA ASP A 49 -6.58 -3.53 18.74
C ASP A 49 -5.95 -3.42 17.34
N SER A 50 -5.51 -2.22 16.94
CA SER A 50 -5.05 -1.90 15.58
C SER A 50 -3.95 -2.84 15.07
N ALA A 51 -2.94 -3.15 15.89
CA ALA A 51 -1.85 -4.06 15.52
C ALA A 51 -2.35 -5.50 15.26
N ASP A 52 -3.31 -5.98 16.05
CA ASP A 52 -3.89 -7.33 15.88
C ASP A 52 -4.84 -7.39 14.67
N GLN A 53 -5.59 -6.32 14.43
CA GLN A 53 -6.39 -6.18 13.20
C GLN A 53 -5.49 -6.18 11.95
N LEU A 54 -4.38 -5.44 11.96
CA LEU A 54 -3.42 -5.42 10.86
C LEU A 54 -2.74 -6.79 10.66
N ARG A 55 -2.40 -7.50 11.74
CA ARG A 55 -1.84 -8.86 11.64
C ARG A 55 -2.85 -9.84 11.03
N SER A 56 -4.10 -9.80 11.49
CA SER A 56 -5.17 -10.63 10.95
C SER A 56 -5.50 -10.29 9.49
N LEU A 57 -5.44 -9.00 9.11
CA LEU A 57 -5.58 -8.59 7.73
C LEU A 57 -4.41 -9.06 6.87
N HIS A 58 -3.18 -8.97 7.38
CA HIS A 58 -1.99 -9.47 6.67
C HIS A 58 -2.09 -10.96 6.37
N GLU A 59 -2.49 -11.77 7.36
CA GLU A 59 -2.72 -13.22 7.17
C GLU A 59 -3.75 -13.47 6.07
N TRP A 60 -4.88 -12.76 6.12
CA TRP A 60 -5.93 -12.86 5.12
C TRP A 60 -5.46 -12.49 3.70
N LEU A 61 -4.73 -11.38 3.56
CA LEU A 61 -4.22 -10.93 2.27
C LEU A 61 -3.15 -11.88 1.71
N ARG A 62 -2.39 -12.56 2.57
CA ARG A 62 -1.35 -13.52 2.15
C ARG A 62 -1.92 -14.75 1.45
N ASP A 63 -3.16 -15.10 1.75
CA ASP A 63 -3.87 -16.22 1.13
C ASP A 63 -4.43 -15.87 -0.26
N VAL A 64 -4.41 -14.59 -0.65
CA VAL A 64 -4.79 -14.13 -1.99
C VAL A 64 -3.63 -14.31 -2.97
N GLY A 65 -3.82 -15.14 -3.98
CA GLY A 65 -2.76 -15.52 -4.93
C GLY A 65 -2.13 -14.31 -5.64
N GLU A 66 -2.94 -13.33 -6.02
CA GLU A 66 -2.54 -12.10 -6.71
C GLU A 66 -1.74 -11.15 -5.82
N LEU A 67 -1.76 -11.32 -4.49
CA LEU A 67 -1.06 -10.45 -3.54
C LEU A 67 0.18 -11.12 -2.95
N ARG A 68 0.44 -12.38 -3.30
CA ARG A 68 1.57 -13.13 -2.77
C ARG A 68 2.89 -12.45 -3.11
N GLY A 69 3.71 -12.21 -2.09
CA GLY A 69 5.02 -11.54 -2.22
C GLY A 69 4.92 -10.04 -2.48
N ARG A 70 3.72 -9.44 -2.41
CA ARG A 70 3.48 -8.01 -2.64
C ARG A 70 3.10 -7.26 -1.37
N ILE A 71 3.06 -7.94 -0.22
CA ILE A 71 2.63 -7.38 1.05
C ILE A 71 3.86 -7.27 1.96
N GLY A 72 4.15 -6.05 2.42
CA GLY A 72 5.16 -5.73 3.41
C GLY A 72 4.52 -5.28 4.72
N LEU A 73 5.25 -5.49 5.83
CA LEU A 73 4.87 -4.99 7.15
C LEU A 73 5.62 -3.68 7.41
N SER A 74 4.93 -2.68 7.93
CA SER A 74 5.53 -1.44 8.40
C SER A 74 5.33 -1.31 9.91
N GLU A 75 6.44 -1.32 10.64
CA GLU A 75 6.46 -1.28 12.09
C GLU A 75 7.03 0.04 12.59
N ARG A 76 6.41 0.60 13.63
CA ARG A 76 6.98 1.71 14.38
C ARG A 76 7.97 1.17 15.40
N ALA A 77 9.10 1.86 15.54
CA ALA A 77 10.00 1.60 16.66
C ALA A 77 9.24 1.77 17.99
N ALA A 78 9.50 0.86 18.93
CA ALA A 78 8.95 0.96 20.27
C ALA A 78 9.46 2.25 20.93
N GLU A 79 8.59 2.99 21.60
CA GLU A 79 9.06 4.04 22.49
C GLU A 79 9.80 3.43 23.69
N PRO A 80 10.79 4.14 24.26
CA PRO A 80 11.51 3.66 25.44
C PRO A 80 10.53 3.30 26.56
N GLY A 81 10.57 2.05 27.03
CA GLY A 81 9.67 1.53 28.06
C GLY A 81 8.48 0.71 27.55
N THR A 82 8.32 0.55 26.23
CA THR A 82 7.30 -0.32 25.62
C THR A 82 7.91 -1.64 25.10
N LEU A 83 7.15 -2.74 25.19
CA LEU A 83 7.57 -4.05 24.70
C LEU A 83 7.50 -4.12 23.16
N GLY A 84 8.64 -3.95 22.50
CA GLY A 84 8.85 -4.32 21.10
C GLY A 84 8.20 -3.39 20.05
N PRO A 85 8.62 -3.50 18.77
CA PRO A 85 8.05 -2.70 17.69
C PRO A 85 6.57 -3.00 17.49
N VAL A 86 5.79 -1.97 17.16
CA VAL A 86 4.34 -2.08 16.98
C VAL A 86 4.02 -2.04 15.48
N LEU A 87 3.24 -3.02 15.01
CA LEU A 87 2.76 -3.03 13.63
C LEU A 87 1.86 -1.83 13.41
N GLU A 88 2.26 -0.94 12.51
CA GLU A 88 1.61 0.35 12.27
C GLU A 88 0.82 0.35 10.97
N ALA A 89 1.33 -0.33 9.93
CA ALA A 89 0.67 -0.43 8.65
C ALA A 89 1.10 -1.67 7.86
N LEU A 90 0.29 -2.03 6.87
CA LEU A 90 0.65 -2.93 5.78
C LEU A 90 0.95 -2.11 4.52
N VAL A 91 1.97 -2.49 3.78
CA VAL A 91 2.34 -1.86 2.51
C VAL A 91 2.08 -2.88 1.40
N VAL A 92 1.23 -2.54 0.43
CA VAL A 92 0.86 -3.44 -0.66
C VAL A 92 1.29 -2.85 -2.00
N ALA A 93 2.18 -3.57 -2.71
CA ALA A 93 2.64 -3.17 -4.02
C ALA A 93 1.57 -3.43 -5.09
N LEU A 94 1.00 -2.34 -5.63
CA LEU A 94 0.07 -2.40 -6.76
C LEU A 94 0.86 -2.38 -8.07
N GLY A 95 1.40 -3.54 -8.46
CA GLY A 95 1.98 -3.70 -9.80
C GLY A 95 0.93 -3.55 -10.92
N PRO A 96 1.29 -3.78 -12.18
CA PRO A 96 0.37 -3.62 -13.31
C PRO A 96 -0.77 -4.65 -13.27
N ALA A 97 -2.00 -4.14 -13.36
CA ALA A 97 -3.30 -4.81 -13.55
C ALA A 97 -3.72 -5.89 -12.53
N GLY A 98 -4.90 -5.73 -11.93
CA GLY A 98 -5.61 -6.75 -11.12
C GLY A 98 -5.31 -6.75 -9.62
N ALA A 99 -4.14 -6.26 -9.20
CA ALA A 99 -3.79 -6.17 -7.77
C ALA A 99 -4.74 -5.24 -6.99
N ALA A 100 -5.15 -4.11 -7.58
CA ALA A 100 -6.07 -3.17 -6.94
C ALA A 100 -7.44 -3.80 -6.64
N THR A 101 -8.01 -4.53 -7.60
CA THR A 101 -9.27 -5.27 -7.41
C THR A 101 -9.11 -6.37 -6.38
N ALA A 102 -8.02 -7.16 -6.43
CA ALA A 102 -7.75 -8.21 -5.47
C ALA A 102 -7.64 -7.66 -4.03
N VAL A 103 -6.88 -6.58 -3.82
CA VAL A 103 -6.80 -5.89 -2.51
C VAL A 103 -8.18 -5.40 -2.07
N SER A 104 -8.92 -4.72 -2.95
CA SER A 104 -10.22 -4.15 -2.63
C SER A 104 -11.20 -5.24 -2.17
N THR A 105 -11.32 -6.31 -2.95
CA THR A 105 -12.18 -7.45 -2.64
C THR A 105 -11.77 -8.14 -1.35
N ALA A 106 -10.47 -8.36 -1.14
CA ALA A 106 -9.98 -9.07 0.03
C ALA A 106 -10.15 -8.26 1.33
N VAL A 107 -9.85 -6.97 1.32
CA VAL A 107 -10.05 -6.07 2.48
C VAL A 107 -11.53 -5.97 2.84
N ILE A 108 -12.41 -5.79 1.85
CA ILE A 108 -13.86 -5.73 2.06
C ILE A 108 -14.40 -7.06 2.62
N SER A 109 -13.95 -8.18 2.06
CA SER A 109 -14.36 -9.51 2.54
C SER A 109 -13.89 -9.74 3.98
N TRP A 110 -12.64 -9.36 4.28
CA TRP A 110 -12.11 -9.42 5.65
C TRP A 110 -12.92 -8.55 6.62
N LEU A 111 -13.28 -7.32 6.24
CA LEU A 111 -14.10 -6.43 7.08
C LEU A 111 -15.47 -7.03 7.41
N ARG A 112 -16.09 -7.78 6.47
CA ARG A 112 -17.37 -8.46 6.71
C ARG A 112 -17.27 -9.61 7.72
N THR A 113 -16.08 -10.16 7.94
CA THR A 113 -15.87 -11.18 8.98
C THR A 113 -15.80 -10.59 10.39
N ARG A 114 -15.68 -9.27 10.53
CA ARG A 114 -15.49 -8.59 11.82
C ARG A 114 -16.83 -8.22 12.45
N ARG A 115 -16.99 -8.49 13.75
CA ARG A 115 -18.22 -8.21 14.53
C ARG A 115 -18.15 -6.92 15.37
N GLY A 116 -17.28 -5.98 15.05
CA GLY A 116 -17.07 -4.75 15.83
C GLY A 116 -16.75 -3.53 14.97
N GLU A 117 -16.50 -2.40 15.62
CA GLU A 117 -16.12 -1.14 14.97
C GLU A 117 -14.65 -1.18 14.53
N VAL A 118 -14.37 -1.98 13.50
CA VAL A 118 -13.05 -2.01 12.85
C VAL A 118 -13.01 -0.93 11.79
N ARG A 119 -12.02 -0.04 11.88
CA ARG A 119 -11.76 1.05 10.93
C ARG A 119 -10.39 0.85 10.29
N ILE A 120 -10.39 0.78 8.96
CA ILE A 120 -9.20 0.66 8.14
C ILE A 120 -9.09 1.90 7.26
N LYS A 121 -7.90 2.46 7.20
CA LYS A 121 -7.56 3.56 6.30
C LYS A 121 -6.55 3.07 5.26
N ALA A 122 -6.92 3.12 4.00
CA ALA A 122 -6.03 2.85 2.88
C ALA A 122 -5.55 4.17 2.27
N THR A 123 -4.25 4.41 2.23
CA THR A 123 -3.61 5.62 1.70
C THR A 123 -2.80 5.28 0.47
N PHE A 124 -2.89 6.11 -0.58
CA PHE A 124 -2.22 5.92 -1.86
C PHE A 124 -1.81 7.28 -2.45
N GLY A 125 -0.60 7.35 -3.04
CA GLY A 125 -0.04 8.63 -3.50
C GLY A 125 0.27 9.60 -2.35
N GLU A 126 0.21 10.91 -2.59
CA GLU A 126 0.55 11.94 -1.57
C GLU A 126 -0.66 12.37 -0.72
N ASN A 127 -1.88 12.43 -1.30
CA ASN A 127 -3.03 13.02 -0.62
C ASN A 127 -4.34 12.25 -0.82
N ARG A 128 -4.29 10.98 -1.24
CA ARG A 128 -5.51 10.18 -1.41
C ARG A 128 -5.59 9.10 -0.34
N SER A 129 -6.73 9.04 0.32
CA SER A 129 -7.03 7.99 1.29
C SER A 129 -8.50 7.63 1.23
N VAL A 130 -8.79 6.35 1.47
CA VAL A 130 -10.14 5.82 1.63
C VAL A 130 -10.25 5.20 3.00
N GLU A 131 -11.32 5.52 3.71
CA GLU A 131 -11.63 4.93 4.99
C GLU A 131 -12.75 3.89 4.81
N LEU A 132 -12.55 2.72 5.40
CA LEU A 132 -13.47 1.60 5.36
C LEU A 132 -13.77 1.16 6.78
N THR A 133 -15.05 0.99 7.10
CA THR A 133 -15.47 0.47 8.39
C THR A 133 -16.26 -0.81 8.22
N ALA A 134 -16.08 -1.76 9.14
CA ALA A 134 -16.82 -3.02 9.12
C ALA A 134 -18.33 -2.78 9.13
N THR A 135 -18.80 -1.81 9.92
CA THR A 135 -20.22 -1.41 10.00
C THR A 135 -20.77 -0.91 8.66
N ASN A 136 -20.00 -0.13 7.89
CA ASN A 136 -20.46 0.37 6.60
C ASN A 136 -20.52 -0.74 5.56
N VAL A 137 -19.52 -1.63 5.53
CA VAL A 137 -19.45 -2.73 4.58
C VAL A 137 -20.50 -3.81 4.87
N ALA A 138 -20.79 -4.09 6.15
CA ALA A 138 -21.77 -5.10 6.54
C ALA A 138 -23.21 -4.77 6.11
N LYS A 139 -23.52 -3.49 5.86
CA LYS A 139 -24.86 -3.02 5.45
C LYS A 139 -25.08 -3.07 3.93
N LEU A 140 -24.05 -3.31 3.14
CA LEU A 140 -24.14 -3.32 1.68
C LEU A 140 -24.77 -4.62 1.19
N ASP A 141 -25.73 -4.51 0.27
CA ASP A 141 -26.18 -5.63 -0.55
C ASP A 141 -25.13 -6.01 -1.60
N ALA A 142 -25.37 -7.10 -2.34
CA ALA A 142 -24.41 -7.62 -3.31
C ALA A 142 -24.05 -6.62 -4.42
N ALA A 143 -25.04 -5.89 -4.96
CA ALA A 143 -24.81 -4.93 -6.04
C ALA A 143 -24.04 -3.69 -5.54
N ALA A 144 -24.40 -3.20 -4.35
CA ALA A 144 -23.71 -2.10 -3.70
C ALA A 144 -22.27 -2.48 -3.32
N LEU A 145 -22.05 -3.74 -2.92
CA LEU A 145 -20.73 -4.28 -2.62
C LEU A 145 -19.83 -4.31 -3.86
N GLU A 146 -20.33 -4.83 -4.97
CA GLU A 146 -19.61 -4.87 -6.25
C GLU A 146 -19.25 -3.45 -6.72
N HIS A 147 -20.20 -2.52 -6.64
CA HIS A 147 -19.95 -1.12 -6.98
C HIS A 147 -18.89 -0.49 -6.06
N GLN A 148 -18.90 -0.81 -4.77
CA GLN A 148 -17.92 -0.32 -3.81
C GLN A 148 -16.53 -0.89 -4.08
N VAL A 149 -16.42 -2.19 -4.38
CA VAL A 149 -15.16 -2.84 -4.79
C VAL A 149 -14.60 -2.16 -6.04
N ALA A 150 -15.42 -2.00 -7.08
CA ALA A 150 -15.00 -1.38 -8.34
C ALA A 150 -14.56 0.07 -8.14
N ARG A 151 -15.26 0.84 -7.31
CA ARG A 151 -14.90 2.21 -6.95
C ARG A 151 -13.53 2.27 -6.28
N ILE A 152 -13.29 1.43 -5.27
CA ILE A 152 -12.01 1.43 -4.54
C ILE A 152 -10.88 0.98 -5.46
N ALA A 153 -11.09 -0.08 -6.24
CA ALA A 153 -10.11 -0.54 -7.22
C ALA A 153 -9.72 0.56 -8.20
N ALA A 154 -10.71 1.28 -8.76
CA ALA A 154 -10.45 2.40 -9.65
C ALA A 154 -9.68 3.55 -8.96
N MET A 155 -10.00 3.86 -7.69
CA MET A 155 -9.25 4.86 -6.91
C MET A 155 -7.79 4.45 -6.70
N LEU A 156 -7.56 3.16 -6.43
CA LEU A 156 -6.23 2.57 -6.25
C LEU A 156 -5.42 2.58 -7.56
N GLU A 157 -6.05 2.29 -8.69
CA GLU A 157 -5.43 2.33 -10.02
C GLU A 157 -5.06 3.75 -10.45
N GLN A 158 -5.96 4.73 -10.21
CA GLN A 158 -5.65 6.15 -10.39
C GLN A 158 -4.54 6.60 -9.42
N GLY A 159 -4.48 5.96 -8.24
CA GLY A 159 -3.38 5.99 -7.28
C GLY A 159 -2.03 5.69 -7.93
N SER A 160 -2.03 4.61 -8.71
CA SER A 160 -0.88 3.92 -9.29
C SER A 160 -0.35 4.52 -10.58
N LYS A 161 -1.21 5.16 -11.39
CA LYS A 161 -0.77 5.81 -12.62
C LYS A 161 0.28 6.88 -12.30
N PRO A 162 1.51 6.80 -12.86
CA PRO A 162 2.51 7.85 -12.72
C PRO A 162 1.90 9.19 -13.16
N LEU A 163 2.32 10.27 -12.50
CA LEU A 163 2.01 11.64 -12.92
C LEU A 163 2.68 11.90 -14.27
N ASP A 164 2.07 11.42 -15.35
CA ASP A 164 2.43 11.69 -16.73
C ASP A 164 1.14 12.11 -17.43
N ASP A 165 0.88 13.42 -17.37
CA ASP A 165 0.43 14.29 -18.48
C ASP A 165 0.13 15.69 -17.91
N ARG A 166 1.08 16.63 -18.05
CA ARG A 166 0.84 18.09 -18.19
C ARG A 166 2.12 18.86 -18.49
#